data_AF-A0A5M9I5L7-F1
#
_entry.id   AF-A0A5M9I5L7-F1
#
_cell.length_a   1.000
_cell.length_b   1.000
_cell.length_c   1.000
_cell.angle_alpha   90.00
_cell.angle_beta   90.00
_cell.angle_gamma   90.00
#
_symmetry.space_group_name_H-M   'P 1'
#
loop_
_entity.id
_entity.type
_entity.pdbx_description
1 polymer ?
#
loop_
_entity_poly.entity_id
_entity_poly.type
_entity_poly.pdbx_seq_one_letter_code
_entity_poly.pdbx_strand_id
1 'polypeptide(L)' 'MIKVKILNMKSFLKVVNQCVGRIMVVSPDGKRTDINGCTGIQRKLQAEYLENGKCLPLTLEFDYPTDYFAVVSYYAGDC' A
#
# COMPACT_ATOMS: atom_id res chain seq x y z
N MET A 1 12.36 0.78 -2.07
CA MET A 1 11.39 0.90 -0.96
C MET A 1 11.00 2.36 -0.80
N ILE A 2 9.76 2.64 -0.38
CA ILE A 2 9.32 3.98 0.04
C ILE A 2 8.49 3.91 1.30
N LYS A 3 8.49 5.03 2.03
CA LYS A 3 7.60 5.23 3.18
C LYS A 3 6.48 6.18 2.76
N VAL A 4 5.24 5.78 2.98
CA VAL A 4 4.04 6.54 2.64
C VAL A 4 3.10 6.59 3.83
N LYS A 5 2.34 7.68 3.95
CA LYS A 5 1.27 7.82 4.94
C LYS A 5 -0.08 7.75 4.24
N ILE A 6 -0.76 6.62 4.29
CA ILE A 6 -2.02 6.42 3.59
C ILE A 6 -3.15 7.15 4.32
N LEU A 7 -3.72 8.15 3.66
CA LEU A 7 -4.87 8.93 4.16
C LEU A 7 -6.19 8.48 3.52
N ASN A 8 -6.14 7.84 2.35
CA ASN A 8 -7.30 7.31 1.64
C ASN A 8 -7.06 5.83 1.25
N MET A 9 -7.46 4.91 2.12
CA MET A 9 -7.24 3.46 1.90
C MET A 9 -7.96 2.94 0.65
N LYS A 10 -9.15 3.47 0.33
CA LYS A 10 -9.94 3.00 -0.82
C LYS A 10 -9.26 3.34 -2.14
N SER A 11 -8.83 4.59 -2.32
CA SER A 11 -8.08 5.01 -3.52
C SER A 11 -6.75 4.28 -3.62
N PHE A 12 -6.03 4.14 -2.51
CA PHE A 12 -4.77 3.39 -2.48
C PHE A 12 -4.94 1.94 -2.94
N LEU A 13 -5.89 1.19 -2.37
CA LEU A 13 -6.11 -0.21 -2.76
C LEU A 13 -6.60 -0.34 -4.21
N LYS A 14 -7.32 0.65 -4.74
CA LYS A 14 -7.69 0.67 -6.17
C LYS A 14 -6.45 0.73 -7.06
N VAL A 15 -5.45 1.56 -6.72
CA VAL A 15 -4.18 1.66 -7.46
C VAL A 15 -3.35 0.40 -7.33
N VAL A 16 -3.25 -0.14 -6.11
CA VAL A 16 -2.54 -1.43 -5.85
C VAL A 16 -3.11 -2.55 -6.72
N ASN A 17 -4.45 -2.65 -6.83
CA ASN A 17 -5.10 -3.69 -7.64
C ASN A 17 -4.95 -3.50 -9.16
N GLN A 18 -4.42 -2.37 -9.62
CA GLN A 18 -4.11 -2.12 -11.03
C GLN A 18 -2.64 -2.41 -11.36
N CYS A 19 -1.81 -2.67 -10.36
CA CYS A 19 -0.39 -2.96 -10.53
C CYS A 19 -0.17 -4.40 -11.00
N VAL A 20 0.93 -4.62 -11.71
CA VAL A 20 1.22 -5.92 -12.34
C VAL A 20 2.04 -6.83 -11.42
N GLY A 21 3.04 -6.27 -10.75
CA GLY A 21 3.94 -7.00 -9.86
C GLY A 21 3.46 -7.02 -8.43
N ARG A 22 4.23 -7.74 -7.60
CA ARG A 22 3.94 -7.79 -6.17
C ARG A 22 4.27 -6.44 -5.54
N ILE A 23 3.45 -6.08 -4.57
CA ILE A 23 3.67 -4.89 -3.75
C ILE A 23 3.76 -5.40 -2.32
N MET A 24 4.95 -5.34 -1.75
CA MET A 24 5.20 -5.85 -0.42
C MET A 24 5.07 -4.72 0.59
N VAL A 25 4.23 -4.90 1.60
CA VAL A 25 4.34 -4.15 2.85
C VAL A 25 5.47 -4.74 3.67
N VAL A 26 6.42 -3.90 4.05
CA VAL A 26 7.56 -4.26 4.90
C VAL A 26 7.25 -3.82 6.33
N SER A 27 7.07 -4.80 7.21
CA SER A 27 6.87 -4.60 8.64
C SER A 27 8.16 -4.14 9.34
N PRO A 28 8.09 -3.55 10.54
CA PRO A 28 9.27 -3.14 11.30
C PRO A 28 10.25 -4.29 11.62
N ASP A 29 9.74 -5.52 11.70
CA ASP A 29 10.52 -6.76 11.88
C ASP A 29 11.18 -7.27 10.58
N GLY A 30 10.99 -6.57 9.47
CA GLY A 30 11.51 -6.94 8.14
C GLY A 30 10.66 -7.95 7.38
N LYS A 31 9.52 -8.39 7.94
CA LYS A 31 8.60 -9.29 7.24
C LYS A 31 7.95 -8.59 6.04
N ARG A 32 7.90 -9.30 4.91
CA ARG A 32 7.26 -8.84 3.67
C ARG A 32 5.93 -9.54 3.48
N THR A 33 4.88 -8.75 3.26
CA THR A 33 3.54 -9.27 2.99
C THR A 33 3.04 -8.66 1.69
N ASP A 34 2.73 -9.50 0.70
CA ASP A 34 2.16 -9.03 -0.55
C ASP A 34 0.73 -8.53 -0.34
N ILE A 35 0.44 -7.37 -0.93
CA ILE A 35 -0.87 -6.74 -0.87
C ILE A 35 -1.57 -6.69 -2.22
N ASN A 36 -0.88 -6.95 -3.33
CA ASN A 36 -1.51 -6.91 -4.65
C ASN A 36 -2.40 -8.15 -4.84
N GLY A 37 -3.70 -7.95 -5.09
CA GLY A 37 -4.68 -9.04 -5.26
C GLY A 37 -5.00 -9.86 -3.99
N CYS A 38 -4.29 -9.67 -2.88
CA CYS A 38 -4.47 -10.42 -1.64
C CYS A 38 -5.62 -9.85 -0.77
N THR A 39 -6.87 -10.17 -1.11
CA THR A 39 -8.08 -9.63 -0.42
C THR A 39 -8.11 -9.84 1.10
N GLY A 40 -7.52 -10.92 1.62
CA GLY A 40 -7.41 -11.17 3.06
C GLY A 40 -6.48 -10.18 3.76
N ILE A 41 -5.35 -9.86 3.13
CA ILE A 41 -4.38 -8.88 3.66
C ILE A 41 -4.91 -7.46 3.50
N GLN A 42 -5.54 -7.15 2.36
CA GLN A 42 -6.17 -5.83 2.15
C GLN A 42 -7.27 -5.54 3.18
N ARG A 43 -8.06 -6.56 3.58
CA ARG A 43 -9.04 -6.42 4.67
C ARG A 43 -8.40 -6.12 6.02
N LYS A 44 -7.26 -6.75 6.34
CA LYS A 44 -6.50 -6.45 7.56
C LYS A 44 -5.96 -5.02 7.55
N LEU A 45 -5.34 -4.59 6.45
CA LEU A 45 -4.89 -3.21 6.28
C LEU A 45 -6.03 -2.19 6.42
N GLN A 46 -7.21 -2.50 5.86
CA GLN A 46 -8.39 -1.65 6.00
C GLN A 46 -8.84 -1.53 7.46
N ALA A 47 -8.80 -2.61 8.24
CA ALA A 47 -9.12 -2.58 9.67
C ALA A 47 -8.08 -1.75 10.45
N GLU A 48 -6.78 -2.01 10.24
CA GLU A 48 -5.69 -1.25 10.88
C GLU A 48 -5.78 0.26 10.55
N TYR A 49 -6.12 0.61 9.31
CA TYR A 49 -6.33 2.00 8.92
C TYR A 49 -7.49 2.67 9.67
N LEU A 50 -8.60 1.95 9.89
CA LEU A 50 -9.75 2.47 10.64
C LEU A 50 -9.40 2.62 12.13
N GLU A 51 -8.71 1.64 12.71
CA GLU A 51 -8.23 1.66 14.10
C GLU A 51 -7.26 2.82 14.36
N ASN A 52 -6.41 3.15 13.39
CA ASN A 52 -5.45 4.26 13.46
C ASN A 52 -6.04 5.62 13.05
N GLY A 53 -7.35 5.80 13.15
CA GLY A 53 -8.00 7.10 12.90
C GLY A 53 -7.93 7.55 11.45
N LYS A 54 -8.06 6.61 10.49
CA LYS A 54 -8.01 6.85 9.05
C LYS A 54 -6.64 7.34 8.56
N CYS A 55 -5.58 6.83 9.16
CA CYS A 55 -4.21 7.13 8.79
C CYS A 55 -3.33 5.89 9.01
N LEU A 56 -2.63 5.43 7.98
CA LEU A 56 -1.76 4.25 8.11
C LEU A 56 -0.38 4.48 7.46
N PRO A 57 0.71 4.61 8.22
CA PRO A 57 2.06 4.65 7.67
C PRO A 57 2.50 3.26 7.21
N LEU A 58 2.97 3.14 5.97
CA LEU A 58 3.44 1.89 5.37
C LEU A 58 4.83 2.07 4.76
N THR A 59 5.63 1.00 4.79
CA THR A 59 6.84 0.87 3.97
C THR A 59 6.53 -0.11 2.84
N LEU A 60 6.70 0.33 1.59
CA LEU A 60 6.38 -0.44 0.40
C LEU A 60 7.63 -0.81 -0.38
N GLU A 61 7.68 -2.05 -0.89
CA GLU A 61 8.66 -2.56 -1.83
C GLU A 61 7.94 -3.09 -3.07
N PHE A 62 8.54 -2.89 -4.25
CA PHE A 62 7.90 -3.14 -5.54
C PHE A 62 8.81 -4.04 -6.38
N ASP A 63 8.20 -4.97 -7.10
CA ASP A 63 8.92 -5.75 -8.12
C ASP A 63 9.24 -4.90 -9.37
N TYR A 64 8.33 -3.99 -9.77
CA TYR A 64 8.47 -3.22 -11.01
C TYR A 64 8.49 -1.69 -10.78
N PRO A 65 9.34 -0.95 -11.52
CA PRO A 65 9.36 0.51 -11.48
C PRO A 65 8.04 1.16 -11.90
N THR A 66 7.29 0.55 -12.82
CA THR A 66 5.99 1.07 -13.29
C THR A 66 4.95 1.12 -12.17
N ASP A 67 4.89 0.07 -11.35
CA ASP A 67 3.97 -0.01 -10.20
C ASP A 67 4.38 0.99 -9.11
N TYR A 68 5.68 1.16 -8.91
CA TYR A 68 6.23 2.21 -8.06
C TYR A 68 5.74 3.61 -8.49
N PHE A 69 5.86 3.94 -9.78
CA PHE A 69 5.41 5.24 -10.30
C PHE A 69 3.89 5.41 -10.18
N ALA A 70 3.09 4.37 -10.38
CA ALA A 70 1.64 4.43 -10.20
C ALA A 70 1.27 4.80 -8.75
N VAL A 71 1.87 4.14 -7.77
CA VAL A 71 1.62 4.41 -6.34
C VAL A 71 2.15 5.79 -5.91
N VAL A 72 3.32 6.20 -6.41
CA VAL A 72 3.85 7.55 -6.12
C VAL A 72 2.99 8.64 -6.77
N SER A 73 2.51 8.44 -7.99
CA SER A 73 1.63 9.42 -8.66
C SER A 73 0.31 9.59 -7.91
N TYR A 74 -0.25 8.49 -7.41
CA TYR A 74 -1.37 8.55 -6.46
C TYR A 74 -1.01 9.36 -5.22
N TYR A 75 0.12 9.05 -4.58
CA TYR A 75 0.53 9.71 -3.34
C TYR A 75 0.81 11.20 -3.50
N ALA A 76 1.29 11.65 -4.67
CA ALA A 76 1.53 13.05 -4.95
C ALA A 76 0.26 13.85 -5.30
N GLY A 77 -0.83 13.16 -5.69
CA GLY A 77 -2.07 13.80 -6.15
C GLY A 77 -3.27 13.67 -5.21
N ASP A 78 -3.33 12.63 -4.37
CA ASP A 78 -4.46 12.33 -3.45
C ASP A 78 -4.11 12.62 -1.97
N CYS A 79 -2.89 13.13 -1.68
CA CYS A 79 -2.48 13.66 -0.38
C CYS A 79 -2.34 15.19 -0.42
#